data_AF-A0A356WWR4-F1
#
_entry.id   AF-A0A356WWR4-F1
#
_cell.length_a   1.000
_cell.length_b   1.000
_cell.length_c   1.000
_cell.angle_alpha   90.00
_cell.angle_beta   90.00
_cell.angle_gamma   90.00
#
_symmetry.space_group_name_H-M   'P 1'
#
loop_
_entity.id
_entity.type
_entity.pdbx_description
1 polymer ?
#
loop_
_entity_poly.entity_id
_entity_poly.type
_entity_poly.pdbx_seq_one_letter_code
_entity_poly.pdbx_strand_id
1 'polypeptide(L)'
;MTIEQTLINKITNIEDKLDFVVSALQKKRDATKYLTAQDIEAEFGIDQRTVLNRSNMHPSQNGFIPSLKITGKGRRKYFERKVIERLLEPTSLYKRRRR
;
A
#
# COMPACT_ATOMS: atom_id res chain seq x y z
N MET A 1 -22.72 43.63 -1.09
CA MET A 1 -22.83 42.16 -1.17
C MET A 1 -24.02 41.72 -0.34
N THR A 2 -24.89 40.86 -0.88
CA THR A 2 -26.03 40.32 -0.12
C THR A 2 -25.54 39.26 0.87
N ILE A 3 -26.34 39.01 1.92
CA ILE A 3 -26.07 37.96 2.91
C ILE A 3 -25.97 36.58 2.23
N GLU A 4 -26.75 36.35 1.18
CA GLU A 4 -26.68 35.15 0.36
C GLU A 4 -25.30 35.00 -0.31
N GLN A 5 -24.76 36.08 -0.89
CA GLN A 5 -23.46 36.03 -1.55
C GLN A 5 -22.32 35.73 -0.56
N THR A 6 -22.38 36.25 0.66
CA THR A 6 -21.40 35.95 1.71
C THR A 6 -21.52 34.53 2.24
N LEU A 7 -22.73 33.96 2.28
CA LEU A 7 -22.94 32.56 2.64
C LEU A 7 -22.40 31.62 1.57
N ILE A 8 -22.69 31.89 0.29
CA ILE A 8 -22.17 31.12 -0.84
C ILE A 8 -20.64 31.10 -0.81
N ASN A 9 -20.01 32.28 -0.68
CA ASN A 9 -18.54 32.37 -0.62
C ASN A 9 -17.93 31.59 0.56
N LYS A 10 -18.63 31.53 1.70
CA LYS A 10 -18.19 30.73 2.86
C LYS A 10 -18.31 29.23 2.60
N ILE A 11 -19.40 28.79 1.98
CA ILE A 11 -19.63 27.38 1.63
C ILE A 11 -18.55 26.92 0.65
N THR A 12 -18.32 27.66 -0.43
CA THR A 12 -17.28 27.32 -1.43
C THR A 12 -15.89 27.23 -0.79
N ASN A 13 -15.56 28.16 0.11
CA ASN A 13 -14.27 28.13 0.82
C ASN A 13 -14.14 26.91 1.75
N ILE A 14 -15.25 26.43 2.32
CA ILE A 14 -15.27 25.20 3.13
C ILE A 14 -15.11 23.97 2.22
N GLU A 15 -15.80 23.93 1.09
CA GLU A 15 -15.70 22.85 0.10
C GLU A 15 -14.27 22.73 -0.44
N ASP A 16 -13.64 23.85 -0.84
CA ASP A 16 -12.26 23.88 -1.32
C ASP A 16 -11.26 23.35 -0.26
N LYS A 17 -11.48 23.69 1.02
CA LYS A 17 -10.65 23.19 2.12
C LYS A 17 -10.89 21.71 2.39
N LEU A 18 -12.13 21.24 2.24
CA LEU A 18 -12.46 19.83 2.36
C LEU A 18 -11.81 19.05 1.22
N ASP A 19 -11.89 19.52 -0.02
CA ASP A 19 -11.22 18.90 -1.17
C ASP A 19 -9.69 18.90 -1.01
N PHE A 20 -9.11 19.96 -0.45
CA PHE A 20 -7.70 19.98 -0.11
C PHE A 20 -7.35 18.93 0.96
N VAL A 21 -8.12 18.83 2.04
CA VAL A 21 -7.89 17.84 3.10
C VAL A 21 -8.11 16.43 2.57
N VAL A 22 -9.15 16.21 1.76
CA VAL A 22 -9.45 14.92 1.12
C VAL A 22 -8.34 14.55 0.16
N SER A 23 -7.85 15.47 -0.68
CA SER A 23 -6.72 15.20 -1.59
C SER A 23 -5.40 15.00 -0.86
N ALA A 24 -5.16 15.69 0.26
CA ALA A 24 -4.01 15.46 1.13
C ALA A 24 -4.09 14.12 1.86
N LEU A 25 -5.29 13.69 2.25
CA LEU A 25 -5.55 12.37 2.84
C LEU A 25 -5.56 11.25 1.80
N GLN A 26 -5.99 11.51 0.57
CA GLN A 26 -5.98 10.59 -0.59
C GLN A 26 -4.59 10.50 -1.24
N LYS A 27 -3.73 11.51 -1.06
CA LYS A 27 -2.27 11.35 -0.96
C LYS A 27 -1.96 10.51 0.28
N LYS A 28 -2.56 9.33 0.39
CA LYS A 28 -2.21 8.31 1.36
C LYS A 28 -0.78 7.93 1.05
N ARG A 29 0.08 8.49 1.88
CA ARG A 29 1.39 7.99 2.33
C ARG A 29 2.31 7.74 1.15
N ASP A 30 3.40 8.51 1.07
CA ASP A 30 4.58 8.07 0.34
C ASP A 30 4.67 6.56 0.47
N ALA A 31 4.52 5.89 -0.67
CA ALA A 31 4.55 4.46 -0.79
C ALA A 31 5.88 4.05 -0.18
N THR A 32 5.89 3.78 1.12
CA THR A 32 7.13 3.60 1.85
C THR A 32 7.81 2.49 1.10
N LYS A 33 9.07 2.73 0.70
CA LYS A 33 9.86 1.76 -0.08
C LYS A 33 9.70 0.35 0.48
N TYR A 34 9.47 0.26 1.79
CA TYR A 34 9.17 -0.95 2.51
C TYR A 34 7.75 -1.00 3.10
N LEU A 35 7.16 -2.18 3.04
CA LEU A 35 5.89 -2.61 3.62
C LEU A 35 6.11 -3.57 4.77
N THR A 36 5.21 -3.62 5.73
CA THR A 36 5.13 -4.75 6.68
C THR A 36 4.28 -5.88 6.12
N ALA A 37 4.33 -7.06 6.73
CA ALA A 37 3.47 -8.18 6.33
C ALA A 37 1.97 -7.85 6.46
N GLN A 38 1.60 -7.00 7.43
CA GLN A 38 0.23 -6.51 7.61
C GLN A 38 -0.19 -5.56 6.50
N ASP A 39 0.72 -4.68 6.07
CA ASP A 39 0.46 -3.79 4.93
C ASP A 39 0.26 -4.59 3.64
N ILE A 40 1.05 -5.66 3.45
CA ILE A 40 0.90 -6.54 2.28
C ILE A 40 -0.44 -7.26 2.29
N GLU A 41 -0.89 -7.73 3.45
CA GLU A 41 -2.21 -8.36 3.58
C GLU A 41 -3.34 -7.38 3.26
N ALA A 42 -3.27 -6.15 3.79
CA ALA A 42 -4.26 -5.12 3.55
C ALA A 42 -4.29 -4.65 2.08
N GLU A 43 -3.14 -4.57 1.41
CA GLU A 43 -3.03 -4.03 0.06
C GLU A 43 -3.16 -5.09 -1.05
N PHE A 44 -2.62 -6.29 -0.85
CA PHE A 44 -2.53 -7.34 -1.87
C PHE A 44 -3.41 -8.57 -1.56
N GLY A 45 -4.08 -8.60 -0.40
CA GLY A 45 -4.98 -9.68 -0.01
C GLY A 45 -4.26 -11.00 0.31
N ILE A 46 -2.95 -10.97 0.53
CA ILE A 46 -2.15 -12.15 0.84
C ILE A 46 -1.88 -12.17 2.33
N ASP A 47 -2.33 -13.23 2.99
CA ASP A 47 -2.19 -13.43 4.43
C ASP A 47 -0.76 -13.17 4.93
N GLN A 48 -0.63 -12.35 5.97
CA GLN A 48 0.64 -11.97 6.57
C GLN A 48 1.50 -13.20 6.97
N ARG A 49 0.87 -14.30 7.43
CA ARG A 49 1.60 -15.50 7.85
C ARG A 49 2.24 -16.18 6.66
N THR A 50 1.55 -16.22 5.53
CA THR A 50 2.07 -16.72 4.25
C THR A 50 3.29 -15.91 3.81
N VAL A 51 3.24 -14.58 3.88
CA VAL A 51 4.37 -13.70 3.54
C VAL A 51 5.56 -13.96 4.46
N LEU A 52 5.33 -14.06 5.77
CA LEU A 52 6.38 -14.32 6.76
C LEU A 52 7.02 -15.69 6.57
N ASN A 53 6.24 -16.74 6.30
CA ASN A 53 6.75 -18.08 6.04
C ASN A 53 7.63 -18.11 4.78
N ARG A 54 7.16 -17.51 3.69
CA ARG A 54 7.92 -17.38 2.44
C ARG A 54 9.22 -16.59 2.61
N SER A 55 9.24 -15.64 3.53
CA SER A 55 10.45 -14.88 3.86
C SER A 55 11.49 -15.64 4.70
N ASN A 56 11.15 -16.83 5.20
CA ASN A 56 12.07 -17.73 5.88
C ASN A 56 12.58 -18.86 4.97
N MET A 57 12.08 -18.95 3.73
CA MET A 57 12.55 -19.93 2.75
C MET A 57 13.96 -19.60 2.27
N HIS A 58 14.64 -20.57 1.67
CA HIS A 58 15.95 -20.33 1.07
C HIS A 58 15.80 -19.47 -0.20
N PRO A 59 16.70 -18.51 -0.50
CA PRO A 59 16.57 -17.63 -1.65
C PRO A 59 16.47 -18.31 -3.02
N SER A 60 16.94 -19.56 -3.13
CA SER A 60 16.82 -20.37 -4.36
C SER A 60 15.48 -21.08 -4.50
N GLN A 61 14.63 -21.09 -3.47
CA GLN A 61 13.33 -21.77 -3.51
C GLN A 61 12.29 -20.89 -4.20
N ASN A 62 11.44 -21.54 -5.00
CA ASN A 62 10.34 -20.85 -5.66
C ASN A 62 9.36 -20.28 -4.62
N GLY A 63 8.97 -19.02 -4.80
CA GLY A 63 8.10 -18.31 -3.86
C GLY A 63 8.81 -17.71 -2.64
N PHE A 64 10.14 -17.70 -2.58
CA PHE A 64 10.88 -16.91 -1.60
C PHE A 64 10.54 -15.42 -1.71
N ILE A 65 10.26 -14.79 -0.56
CA ILE A 65 9.99 -13.36 -0.49
C ILE A 65 11.13 -12.67 0.27
N PRO A 66 11.97 -11.85 -0.39
CA PRO A 66 13.02 -11.09 0.27
C PRO A 66 12.47 -10.17 1.36
N SER A 67 13.14 -10.16 2.51
CA SER A 67 12.77 -9.29 3.64
C SER A 67 14.00 -8.60 4.22
N LEU A 68 13.79 -7.39 4.73
CA LEU A 68 14.78 -6.57 5.41
C LEU A 68 14.41 -6.46 6.90
N LYS A 69 15.43 -6.50 7.76
CA LYS A 69 15.29 -6.08 9.17
C LYS A 69 15.95 -4.71 9.31
N ILE A 70 15.18 -3.71 9.72
CA ILE A 70 15.72 -2.37 9.96
C ILE A 70 16.24 -2.34 11.40
N THR A 71 17.56 -2.25 11.55
CA THR A 71 18.23 -2.14 12.84
C THR A 71 17.65 -0.96 13.64
N GLY A 72 17.31 -1.17 14.91
CA GLY A 72 16.74 -0.14 15.80
C GLY A 72 15.22 0.03 15.76
N LYS A 73 14.49 -0.60 14.80
CA LYS A 73 13.01 -0.54 14.73
C LYS A 73 12.30 -1.81 15.24
N GLY A 74 12.98 -2.62 16.04
CA GLY A 74 12.43 -3.82 16.67
C GLY A 74 12.49 -5.08 15.80
N ARG A 75 11.66 -6.08 16.14
CA ARG A 75 11.66 -7.42 15.51
C ARG A 75 10.85 -7.51 14.21
N ARG A 76 10.33 -6.40 13.70
CA ARG A 76 9.47 -6.39 12.51
C ARG A 76 10.29 -6.63 11.24
N LYS A 77 9.75 -7.47 10.36
CA LYS A 77 10.25 -7.64 8.99
C LYS A 77 9.59 -6.62 8.07
N TYR A 78 10.39 -6.10 7.16
CA TYR A 78 10.01 -5.13 6.17
C TYR A 78 10.27 -5.70 4.77
N PHE A 79 9.45 -5.33 3.80
CA PHE A 79 9.41 -5.94 2.47
C PHE A 79 9.43 -4.85 1.42
N GLU A 80 10.32 -4.92 0.45
CA GLU A 80 10.38 -3.89 -0.58
C GLU A 80 9.15 -3.94 -1.48
N ARG A 81 8.42 -2.83 -1.57
CA ARG A 81 7.14 -2.74 -2.29
C ARG A 81 7.26 -3.21 -3.74
N LYS A 82 8.26 -2.73 -4.48
CA LYS A 82 8.49 -3.12 -5.89
C LYS A 82 8.73 -4.63 -6.07
N VAL A 83 9.31 -5.28 -5.06
CA VAL A 83 9.54 -6.73 -5.09
C VAL A 83 8.23 -7.47 -4.86
N ILE A 84 7.45 -7.05 -3.87
CA ILE A 84 6.11 -7.58 -3.59
C ILE A 84 5.22 -7.41 -4.82
N GLU A 85 5.17 -6.22 -5.42
CA GLU A 85 4.43 -5.96 -6.66
C GLU A 85 4.87 -6.91 -7.77
N ARG A 86 6.17 -7.08 -8.03
CA ARG A 86 6.64 -8.02 -9.06
C ARG A 86 6.30 -9.49 -8.77
N LEU A 87 6.38 -9.90 -7.51
CA LEU A 87 6.14 -11.29 -7.11
C LEU A 87 4.65 -11.64 -7.06
N LEU A 88 3.79 -10.65 -6.80
CA LEU A 88 2.38 -10.83 -6.51
C LEU A 88 1.46 -10.22 -7.57
N GLU A 89 2.01 -9.44 -8.51
CA GLU A 89 1.30 -9.07 -9.74
C GLU A 89 0.79 -10.36 -10.37
N PRO A 90 -0.53 -10.49 -10.61
CA PRO A 90 -1.03 -11.55 -11.44
C PRO A 90 -0.33 -11.35 -12.77
N THR A 91 0.51 -12.30 -13.17
CA THR A 91 1.00 -12.36 -14.53
C THR A 91 -0.25 -12.38 -15.39
N SER A 92 -0.65 -11.23 -15.94
CA SER A 92 -1.82 -11.10 -16.80
C SER A 92 -1.64 -11.89 -18.11
N LEU A 93 -0.51 -12.60 -18.24
CA LEU A 93 -0.20 -13.61 -19.25
C LEU A 93 -0.51 -15.07 -18.85
N TYR A 94 -1.01 -15.36 -17.64
CA TYR A 94 -1.42 -16.72 -17.24
C TYR A 94 -2.91 -16.85 -16.91
N LYS A 95 -3.76 -16.05 -17.55
CA LYS A 95 -5.19 -16.37 -17.67
C LYS A 95 -5.40 -17.16 -18.97
N ARG A 96 -5.95 -18.38 -18.83
CA ARG A 96 -6.37 -19.34 -19.88
C ARG A 96 -5.34 -20.35 -20.38
N ARG A 97 -4.83 -21.23 -19.51
CA ARG A 97 -4.58 -22.64 -19.88
C ARG A 97 -4.77 -23.56 -18.67
N ARG A 98 -6.01 -23.75 -18.26
CA ARG A 98 -6.43 -25.07 -17.76
C ARG A 98 -7.73 -25.42 -18.47
N ARG A 99 -7.63 -26.54 -19.18
CA ARG A 99 -8.66 -27.22 -19.96
C ARG A 99 -9.74 -27.75 -19.05
#